data_AF-A0A0H2RCB2-F1
#
_entry.id   AF-A0A0H2RCB2-F1
#
_cell.length_a   1.000
_cell.length_b   1.000
_cell.length_c   1.000
_cell.angle_alpha   90.00
_cell.angle_beta   90.00
_cell.angle_gamma   90.00
#
_symmetry.space_group_name_H-M   'P 1'
#
loop_
_entity.id
_entity.type
_entity.pdbx_description
1 polymer ?
#
loop_
_entity_poly.entity_id
_entity_poly.type
_entity_poly.pdbx_seq_one_letter_code
_entity_poly.pdbx_strand_id
1 'polypeptide(L)'
;DSGVFERWQRAFADMTGVGMTAEQKADRLAVHQQRLCEKWKNELVNYSPAVTFMLDRIRRETGVAVSPQDHIRCLPCDLTRSGGYAPALGTVRLCYGHFWSKKQMEHTLTHELVHMYDHCKFETDWSNLRHHACTEIRANSLGGDCKWTRE
;
A
#
# COMPACT_ATOMS: atom_id res chain seq x y z
N ASP A 1 -35.20 -26.59 -15.79
CA ASP A 1 -35.36 -25.51 -14.79
C ASP A 1 -34.36 -25.47 -13.63
N SER A 2 -33.60 -26.52 -13.30
CA SER A 2 -32.60 -26.49 -12.21
C SER A 2 -31.50 -25.42 -12.38
N GLY A 3 -30.98 -25.23 -13.60
CA GLY A 3 -29.86 -24.31 -13.83
C GLY A 3 -30.20 -22.81 -13.73
N VAL A 4 -31.47 -22.41 -13.81
CA VAL A 4 -31.88 -21.01 -13.60
C VAL A 4 -31.92 -20.70 -12.11
N PHE A 5 -32.48 -21.60 -11.30
CA PHE A 5 -32.52 -21.47 -9.85
C PHE A 5 -31.11 -21.49 -9.23
N GLU A 6 -30.23 -22.39 -9.67
CA GLU A 6 -28.83 -22.41 -9.19
C GLU A 6 -28.07 -21.12 -9.51
N ARG A 7 -28.27 -20.55 -10.70
CA ARG A 7 -27.67 -19.25 -11.06
C ARG A 7 -28.23 -18.11 -10.21
N TRP A 8 -29.53 -18.10 -9.97
CA TRP A 8 -30.16 -17.13 -9.07
C TRP A 8 -29.64 -17.28 -7.64
N GLN A 9 -29.53 -18.51 -7.13
CA GLN A 9 -29.02 -18.78 -5.79
C GLN A 9 -27.54 -18.37 -5.65
N ARG A 10 -26.71 -18.62 -6.68
CA ARG A 10 -25.33 -18.11 -6.72
C ARG A 10 -25.33 -16.58 -6.75
N ALA A 11 -26.10 -15.93 -7.62
CA ALA A 11 -26.17 -14.47 -7.69
C ALA A 11 -26.69 -13.84 -6.38
N PHE A 12 -27.66 -14.47 -5.73
CA PHE A 12 -28.20 -14.04 -4.44
C PHE A 12 -27.18 -14.21 -3.31
N ALA A 13 -26.52 -15.37 -3.24
CA ALA A 13 -25.40 -15.59 -2.33
C ALA A 13 -24.26 -14.59 -2.63
N ASP A 14 -24.05 -14.27 -3.91
CA ASP A 14 -23.06 -13.32 -4.37
C ASP A 14 -23.32 -11.90 -3.87
N MET A 15 -24.60 -11.52 -3.87
CA MET A 15 -25.06 -10.20 -3.45
C MET A 15 -25.21 -10.06 -1.93
N THR A 16 -25.66 -11.12 -1.24
CA THR A 16 -26.06 -11.05 0.18
C THR A 16 -25.10 -11.74 1.13
N GLY A 17 -24.20 -12.59 0.63
CA GLY A 17 -23.33 -13.46 1.44
C GLY A 17 -24.06 -14.60 2.16
N VAL A 18 -25.37 -14.77 1.93
CA VAL A 18 -26.18 -15.86 2.50
C VAL A 18 -25.85 -17.17 1.78
N GLY A 19 -25.60 -18.23 2.54
CA GLY A 19 -25.23 -19.56 1.98
C GLY A 19 -23.74 -19.73 1.63
N MET A 20 -22.88 -18.75 1.95
CA MET A 20 -21.43 -18.85 1.72
C MET A 20 -20.66 -19.41 2.90
N THR A 21 -19.60 -20.16 2.61
CA THR A 21 -18.62 -20.59 3.63
C THR A 21 -17.80 -19.40 4.13
N ALA A 22 -17.18 -19.56 5.31
CA ALA A 22 -16.31 -18.52 5.87
C ALA A 22 -15.12 -18.20 4.93
N GLU A 23 -14.56 -19.22 4.29
CA GLU A 23 -13.47 -19.10 3.30
C GLU A 23 -13.91 -18.28 2.08
N GLN A 24 -15.08 -18.60 1.49
CA GLN A 24 -15.62 -17.84 0.36
C GLN A 24 -15.84 -16.36 0.70
N LYS A 25 -16.30 -16.07 1.93
CA LYS A 25 -16.48 -14.69 2.40
C LYS A 25 -15.13 -13.98 2.57
N ALA A 26 -14.12 -14.66 3.09
CA ALA A 26 -12.77 -14.13 3.25
C ALA A 26 -12.12 -13.82 1.89
N ASP A 27 -12.23 -14.73 0.92
CA ASP A 27 -11.69 -14.54 -0.43
C ASP A 27 -12.31 -13.33 -1.12
N ARG A 28 -13.63 -13.16 -0.98
CA ARG A 28 -14.34 -11.99 -1.52
C ARG A 28 -13.90 -10.69 -0.89
N LEU A 29 -13.76 -10.69 0.43
CA LEU A 29 -13.28 -9.54 1.17
C LEU A 29 -11.86 -9.18 0.71
N ALA A 30 -10.97 -10.17 0.56
CA ALA A 30 -9.61 -9.97 0.07
C ALA A 30 -9.58 -9.37 -1.35
N VAL A 31 -10.37 -9.91 -2.28
CA VAL A 31 -10.50 -9.37 -3.65
C VAL A 31 -11.01 -7.93 -3.62
N HIS A 32 -12.01 -7.64 -2.79
CA HIS A 32 -12.56 -6.28 -2.65
C HIS A 32 -11.50 -5.32 -2.10
N GLN A 33 -10.81 -5.69 -1.03
CA GLN A 33 -9.75 -4.89 -0.41
C GLN A 33 -8.58 -4.65 -1.36
N GLN A 34 -8.18 -5.67 -2.13
CA GLN A 34 -7.12 -5.53 -3.14
C GLN A 34 -7.51 -4.52 -4.23
N ARG A 35 -8.73 -4.61 -4.76
CA ARG A 35 -9.25 -3.65 -5.75
C ARG A 35 -9.31 -2.22 -5.21
N LEU A 36 -9.73 -2.07 -3.95
CA LEU A 36 -9.78 -0.76 -3.29
C LEU A 36 -8.37 -0.18 -3.11
N CYS A 37 -7.41 -0.99 -2.67
CA CYS A 37 -6.00 -0.60 -2.58
C CYS A 37 -5.47 -0.14 -3.94
N GLU A 38 -5.66 -0.92 -5.00
CA GLU A 38 -5.21 -0.55 -6.35
C GLU A 38 -5.87 0.74 -6.85
N LYS A 39 -7.17 0.94 -6.59
CA LYS A 39 -7.87 2.19 -6.90
C LYS A 39 -7.23 3.38 -6.18
N TRP A 40 -7.07 3.30 -4.87
CA TRP A 40 -6.48 4.38 -4.08
C TRP A 40 -5.02 4.63 -4.44
N LYS A 41 -4.23 3.58 -4.68
CA LYS A 41 -2.85 3.70 -5.18
C LYS A 41 -2.81 4.55 -6.45
N ASN A 42 -3.65 4.24 -7.44
CA ASN A 42 -3.70 4.98 -8.69
C ASN A 42 -4.13 6.44 -8.47
N GLU A 43 -5.11 6.69 -7.59
CA GLU A 43 -5.49 8.07 -7.25
C GLU A 43 -4.36 8.84 -6.57
N LEU A 44 -3.66 8.22 -5.62
CA LEU A 44 -2.57 8.85 -4.87
C LEU A 44 -1.36 9.17 -5.77
N VAL A 45 -0.96 8.21 -6.60
CA VAL A 45 0.16 8.39 -7.53
C VAL A 45 -0.10 9.52 -8.53
N ASN A 46 -1.35 9.75 -8.92
CA ASN A 46 -1.69 10.78 -9.91
C ASN A 46 -2.02 12.14 -9.28
N TYR A 47 -2.57 12.17 -8.07
CA TYR A 47 -3.18 13.39 -7.52
C TYR A 47 -2.70 13.79 -6.13
N SER A 48 -2.00 12.93 -5.38
CA SER A 48 -1.48 13.32 -4.06
C SER A 48 -0.21 14.17 -4.23
N PRO A 49 -0.18 15.41 -3.70
CA PRO A 49 1.02 16.25 -3.77
C PRO A 49 2.22 15.61 -3.07
N ALA A 50 2.01 14.91 -1.94
CA ALA A 50 3.09 14.27 -1.21
C ALA A 50 3.70 13.09 -1.99
N VAL A 51 2.85 12.22 -2.55
CA VAL A 51 3.31 11.05 -3.32
C VAL A 51 3.96 11.48 -4.63
N THR A 52 3.33 12.37 -5.39
CA THR A 52 3.89 12.89 -6.66
C THR A 52 5.22 13.62 -6.44
N PHE A 53 5.33 14.41 -5.37
CA PHE A 53 6.58 15.06 -4.99
C PHE A 53 7.69 14.02 -4.73
N MET A 54 7.42 12.99 -3.92
CA MET A 54 8.43 11.97 -3.61
C MET A 54 8.88 11.21 -4.86
N LEU A 55 7.95 10.81 -5.74
CA LEU A 55 8.27 10.15 -7.00
C LEU A 55 9.13 11.04 -7.93
N ASP A 56 8.82 12.35 -8.00
CA ASP A 56 9.61 13.32 -8.76
C ASP A 56 11.02 13.47 -8.18
N ARG A 57 11.16 13.55 -6.85
CA ARG A 57 12.47 13.67 -6.19
C ARG A 57 13.34 12.44 -6.37
N ILE A 58 12.78 11.24 -6.22
CA ILE A 58 13.49 10.00 -6.50
C ILE A 58 14.04 10.03 -7.92
N ARG A 59 13.18 10.33 -8.90
CA ARG A 59 13.59 10.40 -10.32
C ARG A 59 14.69 11.43 -10.57
N ARG A 60 14.52 12.66 -10.09
CA ARG A 60 15.44 13.76 -10.42
C ARG A 60 16.78 13.67 -9.70
N GLU A 61 16.80 13.14 -8.48
CA GLU A 61 17.98 13.21 -7.63
C GLU A 61 18.79 11.90 -7.57
N THR A 62 18.19 10.79 -8.01
CA THR A 62 18.84 9.46 -8.04
C THR A 62 18.88 8.85 -9.44
N GLY A 63 18.08 9.36 -10.38
CA GLY A 63 17.95 8.79 -11.73
C GLY A 63 17.06 7.55 -11.81
N VAL A 64 16.56 7.04 -10.68
CA VAL A 64 15.71 5.84 -10.63
C VAL A 64 14.29 6.17 -11.10
N ALA A 65 13.81 5.44 -12.11
CA ALA A 65 12.45 5.58 -12.61
C ALA A 65 11.49 4.62 -11.86
N VAL A 66 10.69 5.17 -10.95
CA VAL A 66 9.71 4.39 -10.19
C VAL A 66 8.43 4.20 -10.99
N SER A 67 8.26 3.03 -11.61
CA SER A 67 6.99 2.58 -12.19
C SER A 67 6.00 2.21 -11.06
N PRO A 68 4.82 2.85 -10.97
CA PRO A 68 3.82 2.53 -9.95
C PRO A 68 3.27 1.10 -10.08
N GLN A 69 3.23 0.57 -11.30
CA GLN A 69 2.80 -0.81 -11.55
C GLN A 69 3.83 -1.77 -10.98
N ASP A 70 5.12 -1.51 -11.16
CA ASP A 70 6.19 -2.46 -10.85
C ASP A 70 6.71 -2.37 -9.42
N HIS A 71 6.82 -1.15 -8.92
CA HIS A 71 7.49 -0.84 -7.67
C HIS A 71 6.53 -0.54 -6.52
N ILE A 72 5.23 -0.39 -6.77
CA ILE A 72 4.23 -0.14 -5.71
C ILE A 72 3.12 -1.20 -5.81
N ARG A 73 3.15 -2.19 -4.91
CA ARG A 73 2.31 -3.39 -5.00
C ARG A 73 1.32 -3.49 -3.84
N CYS A 74 0.04 -3.67 -4.15
CA CYS A 74 -0.97 -4.06 -3.17
C CYS A 74 -0.92 -5.57 -2.94
N LEU A 75 -0.49 -6.00 -1.75
CA LEU A 75 -0.27 -7.41 -1.40
C LEU A 75 -0.90 -7.73 -0.04
N PRO A 76 -1.20 -9.01 0.25
CA PRO A 76 -1.53 -9.41 1.61
C PRO A 76 -0.30 -9.26 2.51
N CYS A 77 -0.55 -8.97 3.79
CA CYS A 77 0.46 -8.84 4.84
C CYS A 77 -0.01 -9.51 6.12
N ASP A 78 0.90 -9.60 7.10
CA ASP A 78 0.53 -9.92 8.48
C ASP A 78 -0.31 -8.78 9.10
N LEU A 79 -0.98 -9.08 10.23
CA LEU A 79 -1.89 -8.13 10.86
C LEU A 79 -1.19 -6.91 11.49
N THR A 80 0.14 -6.82 11.45
CA THR A 80 0.91 -5.87 12.25
C THR A 80 1.29 -4.60 11.50
N ARG A 81 1.21 -4.59 10.16
CA ARG A 81 1.71 -3.48 9.32
C ARG A 81 0.74 -3.08 8.22
N SER A 82 0.66 -1.78 7.94
CA SER A 82 -0.10 -1.24 6.80
C SER A 82 0.72 -1.16 5.51
N GLY A 83 2.06 -1.22 5.59
CA GLY A 83 2.95 -1.18 4.44
C GLY A 83 4.39 -1.54 4.80
N GLY A 84 5.28 -1.47 3.80
CA GLY A 84 6.71 -1.63 4.01
C GLY A 84 7.52 -1.50 2.70
N TYR A 85 8.72 -0.94 2.80
CA TYR A 85 9.71 -0.94 1.74
C TYR A 85 10.58 -2.20 1.81
N ALA A 86 10.79 -2.85 0.66
CA ALA A 86 11.64 -4.03 0.53
C ALA A 86 12.92 -3.68 -0.25
N PRO A 87 14.06 -3.42 0.44
CA PRO A 87 15.29 -2.96 -0.20
C PRO A 87 15.83 -3.93 -1.25
N ALA A 88 15.77 -5.23 -0.97
CA ALA A 88 16.26 -6.28 -1.86
C ALA A 88 15.52 -6.34 -3.21
N LEU A 89 14.27 -5.87 -3.26
CA LEU A 89 13.44 -5.84 -4.47
C LEU A 89 13.28 -4.44 -5.04
N GLY A 90 13.63 -3.40 -4.28
CA GLY A 90 13.36 -2.01 -4.64
C GLY A 90 11.86 -1.71 -4.77
N THR A 91 11.01 -2.36 -3.97
CA THR A 91 9.55 -2.22 -4.07
C THR A 91 8.91 -1.77 -2.76
N VAL A 92 7.90 -0.90 -2.86
CA VAL A 92 6.95 -0.58 -1.80
C VAL A 92 5.80 -1.58 -1.81
N ARG A 93 5.49 -2.13 -0.65
CA ARG A 93 4.33 -2.98 -0.37
C ARG A 93 3.27 -2.19 0.38
N LEU A 94 2.03 -2.24 -0.12
CA LEU A 94 0.85 -1.70 0.55
C LEU A 94 -0.06 -2.86 0.94
N CYS A 95 -0.40 -2.95 2.22
CA CYS A 95 -1.11 -4.10 2.78
C CYS A 95 -2.62 -3.92 2.62
N TYR A 96 -3.23 -4.55 1.61
CA TYR A 96 -4.68 -4.42 1.45
C TYR A 96 -5.41 -5.01 2.67
N GLY A 97 -6.52 -4.36 3.07
CA GLY A 97 -7.24 -4.71 4.29
C GLY A 97 -6.71 -4.04 5.57
N HIS A 98 -5.56 -3.38 5.51
CA HIS A 98 -4.94 -2.65 6.64
C HIS A 98 -5.09 -1.12 6.56
N PHE A 99 -5.98 -0.64 5.70
CA PHE A 99 -6.26 0.78 5.53
C PHE A 99 -7.73 1.10 5.84
N TRP A 100 -7.95 1.98 6.81
CA TRP A 100 -9.28 2.52 7.14
C TRP A 100 -9.65 3.75 6.32
N SER A 101 -8.68 4.40 5.66
CA SER A 101 -8.95 5.54 4.77
C SER A 101 -7.87 5.72 3.70
N LYS A 102 -8.22 6.37 2.59
CA LYS A 102 -7.25 6.79 1.56
C LYS A 102 -6.14 7.69 2.12
N LYS A 103 -6.46 8.55 3.09
CA LYS A 103 -5.48 9.43 3.76
C LYS A 103 -4.45 8.64 4.57
N GLN A 104 -4.86 7.58 5.24
CA GLN A 104 -3.90 6.68 5.90
C GLN A 104 -3.00 6.01 4.86
N MET A 105 -3.56 5.52 3.76
CA MET A 105 -2.79 4.92 2.68
C MET A 105 -1.82 5.92 2.03
N GLU A 106 -2.20 7.20 1.91
CA GLU A 106 -1.32 8.28 1.49
C GLU A 106 -0.11 8.40 2.41
N HIS A 107 -0.34 8.49 3.72
CA HIS A 107 0.75 8.60 4.69
C HIS A 107 1.69 7.40 4.63
N THR A 108 1.15 6.17 4.65
CA THR A 108 1.94 4.94 4.53
C THR A 108 2.73 4.94 3.21
N LEU A 109 2.11 5.25 2.08
CA LEU A 109 2.82 5.29 0.80
C LEU A 109 3.93 6.35 0.79
N THR A 110 3.67 7.55 1.32
CA THR A 110 4.70 8.59 1.42
C THR A 110 5.85 8.15 2.33
N HIS A 111 5.56 7.54 3.48
CA HIS A 111 6.55 6.97 4.40
C HIS A 111 7.46 5.97 3.68
N GLU A 112 6.89 4.97 3.00
CA GLU A 112 7.68 3.97 2.29
C GLU A 112 8.46 4.55 1.08
N LEU A 113 7.96 5.62 0.46
CA LEU A 113 8.71 6.33 -0.60
C LEU A 113 9.91 7.11 -0.04
N VAL A 114 9.88 7.55 1.23
CA VAL A 114 11.07 8.11 1.89
C VAL A 114 12.12 7.02 2.06
N HIS A 115 11.76 5.83 2.50
CA HIS A 115 12.69 4.70 2.58
C HIS A 115 13.29 4.34 1.21
N MET A 116 12.46 4.34 0.16
CA MET A 116 12.93 4.14 -1.21
C MET A 116 13.91 5.25 -1.64
N TYR A 117 13.59 6.51 -1.39
CA TYR A 117 14.48 7.64 -1.68
C TYR A 117 15.81 7.49 -0.93
N ASP A 118 15.77 7.13 0.36
CA ASP A 118 16.95 6.97 1.19
C ASP A 118 17.85 5.83 0.72
N HIS A 119 17.24 4.72 0.29
CA HIS A 119 17.96 3.60 -0.30
C HIS A 119 18.67 4.02 -1.60
N CYS A 120 17.96 4.72 -2.49
CA CYS A 120 18.52 5.16 -3.77
C CYS A 120 19.54 6.29 -3.65
N LYS A 121 19.42 7.17 -2.65
CA LYS A 121 20.23 8.38 -2.53
C LYS A 121 21.48 8.21 -1.65
N PHE A 122 21.37 7.46 -0.56
CA PHE A 122 22.40 7.43 0.49
C PHE A 122 23.06 6.07 0.70
N GLU A 123 22.83 5.10 -0.21
CA GLU A 123 23.37 3.73 -0.09
C GLU A 123 23.09 3.13 1.30
N THR A 124 21.83 3.26 1.75
CA THR A 124 21.42 2.92 3.11
C THR A 124 21.69 1.44 3.42
N ASP A 125 22.61 1.20 4.36
CA ASP A 125 22.84 -0.12 4.97
C ASP A 125 21.72 -0.47 5.98
N TRP A 126 20.79 -1.32 5.55
CA TRP A 126 19.66 -1.79 6.35
C TRP A 126 20.05 -2.75 7.49
N SER A 127 21.29 -3.25 7.53
CA SER A 127 21.82 -4.03 8.65
C SER A 127 22.40 -3.13 9.76
N ASN A 128 22.67 -1.87 9.44
CA ASN A 128 23.15 -0.88 10.40
C ASN A 128 21.98 -0.16 11.08
N LEU A 129 21.80 -0.42 12.37
CA LEU A 129 20.72 0.14 13.18
C LEU A 129 20.69 1.68 13.19
N ARG A 130 21.84 2.35 13.03
CA ARG A 130 21.87 3.81 12.96
C ARG A 130 21.30 4.32 11.65
N HIS A 131 21.64 3.67 10.54
CA HIS A 131 21.11 4.04 9.23
C HIS A 131 19.61 3.79 9.17
N HIS A 132 19.18 2.64 9.68
CA HIS A 132 17.76 2.29 9.81
C HIS A 132 17.01 3.33 10.66
N ALA A 133 17.49 3.67 11.86
CA ALA A 133 16.85 4.68 12.70
C ALA A 133 16.80 6.07 12.03
N CYS A 134 17.86 6.47 11.31
CA CYS A 134 17.88 7.74 10.59
C CYS A 134 16.83 7.81 9.48
N THR A 135 16.61 6.71 8.74
CA THR A 135 15.56 6.68 7.71
C THR A 135 14.16 6.68 8.34
N GLU A 136 13.94 5.97 9.44
CA GLU A 136 12.67 6.01 10.19
C GLU A 136 12.34 7.41 10.71
N ILE A 137 13.33 8.13 11.27
CA ILE A 137 13.14 9.51 11.73
C ILE A 137 12.67 10.40 10.57
N ARG A 138 13.31 10.25 9.41
CA ARG A 138 12.95 11.03 8.21
C ARG A 138 11.58 10.65 7.68
N ALA A 139 11.27 9.36 7.62
CA ALA A 139 10.00 8.83 7.14
C ALA A 139 8.84 9.30 8.04
N ASN A 140 8.98 9.25 9.37
CA ASN A 140 7.97 9.78 10.29
C ASN A 140 7.80 11.30 10.19
N SER A 141 8.90 12.04 9.96
CA SER A 141 8.88 13.51 9.83
C SER A 141 8.20 13.98 8.53
N LEU A 142 8.37 13.23 7.42
CA LEU A 142 7.91 13.63 6.08
C LEU A 142 6.65 12.88 5.61
N GLY A 143 6.40 11.67 6.15
CA GLY A 143 5.31 10.76 5.77
C GLY A 143 3.94 11.15 6.35
N GLY A 144 3.91 12.09 7.29
CA GLY A 144 2.67 12.57 7.90
C GLY A 144 2.19 11.78 9.12
N ASP A 145 3.06 10.91 9.65
CA ASP A 145 2.83 10.16 10.89
C ASP A 145 2.87 11.09 12.11
N CYS A 146 3.79 12.06 12.13
CA CYS A 146 3.95 13.06 13.19
C CYS A 146 3.46 14.46 12.75
N LYS A 147 2.15 14.62 12.52
CA LYS A 147 1.54 15.95 12.31
C LYS A 147 1.03 16.49 13.66
N TRP A 148 1.16 17.79 13.90
CA TRP A 148 0.61 18.45 15.09
C TRP A 148 -0.90 18.19 15.32
N THR A 149 -1.66 17.90 14.26
CA THR A 149 -3.08 17.55 14.34
C THR A 149 -3.36 16.11 14.82
N ARG A 150 -2.31 15.35 15.14
CA ARG A 150 -2.36 13.95 15.57
C ARG A 150 -1.65 13.70 16.91
N GLU A 151 -1.27 14.76 17.62
CA GLU A 151 -0.81 14.71 19.02
C GLU A 151 -1.98 14.56 19.99
#